data_AF-A0A653UN69-F1
#
_entry.id   AF-A0A653UN69-F1
#
_cell.length_a   1.000
_cell.length_b   1.000
_cell.length_c   1.000
_cell.angle_alpha   90.00
_cell.angle_beta   90.00
_cell.angle_gamma   90.00
#
_symmetry.space_group_name_H-M   'P 1'
#
loop_
_entity.id
_entity.type
_entity.pdbx_description
1 polymer ?
#
loop_
_entity_poly.entity_id
_entity_poly.type
_entity_poly.pdbx_seq_one_letter_code
_entity_poly.pdbx_strand_id
1 'polypeptide(L)'
;MKKFLLILFFSIATFQFNFANNNDPLLIKAKELSLNKNYTEAIAIYNQYLSKTDSKNLKNVYVEIANCYFKLNNKTVAVDNIKKAITNYGFSEEDFIYNENLDSELSKYALAVVYEDLDSLQKKYIASLN
;
A
#
# COMPACT_ATOMS: atom_id res chain seq x y z
N MET A 1 50.22 -6.07 17.86
CA MET A 1 49.31 -5.07 17.27
C MET A 1 49.82 -4.65 15.89
N LYS A 2 49.11 -5.01 14.81
CA LYS A 2 49.09 -4.32 13.50
C LYS A 2 48.17 -5.09 12.52
N LYS A 3 46.92 -4.64 12.48
CA LYS A 3 46.03 -4.46 11.32
C LYS A 3 45.92 -5.62 10.29
N PHE A 4 44.99 -6.54 10.53
CA PHE A 4 44.24 -7.17 9.44
C PHE A 4 43.07 -6.24 9.09
N LEU A 5 43.30 -5.37 8.11
CA LEU A 5 42.29 -4.54 7.49
C LEU A 5 42.26 -4.91 6.01
N LEU A 6 41.05 -4.92 5.42
CA LEU A 6 40.70 -5.27 4.04
C LEU A 6 40.38 -6.76 3.80
N ILE A 7 39.09 -7.09 3.83
CA ILE A 7 38.22 -7.29 2.65
C ILE A 7 36.86 -7.77 3.18
N LEU A 8 35.90 -6.84 3.28
CA LEU A 8 34.47 -7.13 3.12
C LEU A 8 33.76 -5.84 2.68
N PHE A 9 34.29 -5.23 1.62
CA PHE A 9 33.51 -4.36 0.75
C PHE A 9 32.80 -5.28 -0.25
N PHE A 10 31.52 -5.03 -0.51
CA PHE A 10 30.56 -5.79 -1.35
C PHE A 10 29.65 -6.79 -0.63
N SER A 11 28.64 -6.28 0.09
CA SER A 11 27.25 -6.78 -0.01
C SER A 11 26.30 -6.12 1.00
N ILE A 12 26.27 -4.79 1.07
CA ILE A 12 25.01 -4.12 1.40
C ILE A 12 24.83 -3.07 0.33
N ALA A 13 24.48 -3.59 -0.84
CA ALA A 13 23.90 -2.80 -1.91
C ALA A 13 22.87 -1.87 -1.27
N THR A 14 23.12 -0.59 -1.45
CA THR A 14 22.19 0.51 -1.34
C THR A 14 20.76 0.05 -1.09
N PHE A 15 20.33 0.09 0.18
CA PHE A 15 18.92 0.24 0.50
C PHE A 15 18.55 1.64 -0.01
N GLN A 16 18.42 1.78 -1.34
CA GLN A 16 17.66 2.86 -1.92
C GLN A 16 16.23 2.52 -1.54
N PHE A 17 15.83 2.93 -0.34
CA PHE A 17 14.43 3.13 -0.07
C PHE A 17 13.95 4.05 -1.19
N ASN A 18 13.17 3.49 -2.11
CA ASN A 18 12.34 4.24 -3.01
C ASN A 18 11.29 4.94 -2.14
N PHE A 19 11.68 6.02 -1.43
CA PHE A 19 10.77 6.94 -0.79
C PHE A 19 10.04 7.71 -1.89
N ALA A 20 9.11 7.03 -2.57
CA ALA A 20 8.17 7.67 -3.44
C ALA A 20 7.29 8.59 -2.58
N ASN A 21 7.50 9.90 -2.72
CA ASN A 21 6.61 10.99 -2.31
C ASN A 21 5.97 10.91 -0.90
N ASN A 22 6.68 10.38 0.10
CA ASN A 22 6.18 10.25 1.48
C ASN A 22 6.25 11.57 2.30
N ASN A 23 6.59 12.69 1.67
CA ASN A 23 6.73 13.98 2.35
C ASN A 23 5.47 14.85 2.29
N ASP A 24 4.38 14.36 1.68
CA ASP A 24 3.12 15.10 1.66
C ASP A 24 2.55 15.22 3.09
N PRO A 25 2.31 16.44 3.60
CA PRO A 25 1.83 16.63 4.97
C PRO A 25 0.48 15.95 5.26
N LEU A 26 -0.41 15.84 4.26
CA LEU A 26 -1.69 15.14 4.43
C LEU A 26 -1.45 13.64 4.55
N LEU A 27 -0.56 13.08 3.72
CA LEU A 27 -0.25 11.66 3.77
C LEU A 27 0.41 11.27 5.10
N ILE A 28 1.35 12.08 5.59
CA ILE A 28 1.99 11.90 6.91
C ILE A 28 0.93 11.94 8.01
N LYS A 29 0.06 12.96 8.00
CA LYS A 29 -1.00 13.11 9.00
C LYS A 29 -1.98 11.92 8.98
N ALA A 30 -2.38 11.45 7.81
CA ALA A 30 -3.29 10.30 7.68
C ALA A 30 -2.67 9.03 8.26
N LYS A 31 -1.38 8.79 7.99
CA LYS A 31 -0.62 7.66 8.54
C LYS A 31 -0.52 7.73 10.06
N GLU A 32 -0.21 8.90 10.61
CA GLU A 32 -0.15 9.11 12.07
C GLU A 32 -1.51 8.85 12.72
N LEU A 33 -2.60 9.37 12.16
CA LEU A 33 -3.96 9.10 12.64
C LEU A 33 -4.29 7.60 12.60
N SER A 34 -3.93 6.91 11.52
CA SER A 34 -4.13 5.46 11.39
C SER A 34 -3.36 4.68 12.46
N LEU A 35 -2.09 5.03 12.71
CA LEU A 35 -1.26 4.43 13.76
C LEU A 35 -1.85 4.66 15.16
N ASN A 36 -2.42 5.84 15.39
CA ASN A 36 -3.13 6.21 16.61
C ASN A 36 -4.56 5.64 16.69
N LYS A 37 -4.95 4.77 15.76
CA LYS A 37 -6.27 4.12 15.67
C LYS A 37 -7.44 5.08 15.45
N ASN A 38 -7.16 6.32 15.04
CA ASN A 38 -8.16 7.31 14.64
C ASN A 38 -8.60 7.08 13.19
N TYR A 39 -9.11 5.88 12.91
CA TYR A 39 -9.33 5.39 11.53
C TYR A 39 -10.28 6.25 10.72
N THR A 40 -11.37 6.76 11.32
CA THR A 40 -12.33 7.62 10.62
C THR A 40 -11.68 8.93 10.16
N GLU A 41 -10.88 9.57 11.01
CA GLU A 41 -10.16 10.79 10.65
C GLU A 41 -9.04 10.48 9.64
N ALA A 42 -8.31 9.38 9.82
CA ALA A 42 -7.29 8.93 8.88
C ALA A 42 -7.86 8.78 7.46
N ILE A 43 -9.01 8.12 7.31
CA ILE A 43 -9.73 7.97 6.04
C ILE A 43 -10.08 9.34 5.45
N ALA A 44 -10.58 10.28 6.26
CA ALA A 44 -10.92 11.62 5.79
C ALA A 44 -9.70 12.35 5.23
N ILE A 45 -8.55 12.27 5.91
CA ILE A 45 -7.31 12.91 5.46
C ILE A 45 -6.72 12.20 4.24
N TYR A 46 -6.74 10.86 4.17
CA TYR A 46 -6.34 10.12 2.95
C TYR A 46 -7.18 10.53 1.74
N ASN A 47 -8.50 10.65 1.90
CA ASN A 47 -9.38 11.09 0.81
C ASN A 47 -9.09 12.55 0.41
N GLN A 48 -8.75 13.41 1.37
CA GLN A 48 -8.32 14.77 1.08
C GLN A 48 -7.02 14.79 0.25
N TYR A 49 -6.04 13.95 0.59
CA TYR A 49 -4.82 13.78 -0.19
C TYR A 49 -5.14 13.30 -1.62
N LEU A 50 -5.97 12.26 -1.77
CA LEU A 50 -6.39 11.73 -3.07
C LEU A 50 -7.10 12.77 -3.94
N SER A 51 -7.83 13.72 -3.35
CA SER A 51 -8.53 14.78 -4.08
C SER A 51 -7.62 15.88 -4.64
N LYS A 52 -6.37 15.96 -4.17
CA LYS A 52 -5.43 17.07 -4.47
C LYS A 52 -4.15 16.63 -5.16
N THR A 53 -3.84 15.35 -5.11
CA THR A 53 -2.57 14.81 -5.60
C THR A 53 -2.68 14.44 -7.09
N ASP A 54 -1.67 14.81 -7.86
CA ASP A 54 -1.46 14.30 -9.23
C ASP A 54 -0.58 13.04 -9.24
N SER A 55 -0.25 12.49 -8.06
CA SER A 55 0.58 11.28 -7.94
C SER A 55 -0.05 10.10 -8.66
N LYS A 56 0.74 9.43 -9.48
CA LYS A 56 0.37 8.14 -10.10
C LYS A 56 0.62 6.95 -9.17
N ASN A 57 1.42 7.13 -8.11
CA ASN A 57 1.73 6.08 -7.15
C ASN A 57 0.77 6.13 -5.96
N LEU A 58 -0.43 5.60 -6.14
CA LEU A 58 -1.49 5.60 -5.12
C LEU A 58 -1.84 4.20 -4.60
N LYS A 59 -1.17 3.15 -5.08
CA LYS A 59 -1.40 1.76 -4.68
C LYS A 59 -1.47 1.60 -3.16
N ASN A 60 -0.42 2.03 -2.46
CA ASN A 60 -0.35 1.86 -1.01
C ASN A 60 -1.30 2.80 -0.24
N VAL A 61 -1.73 3.92 -0.84
CA VAL A 61 -2.74 4.79 -0.21
C VAL A 61 -4.08 4.07 -0.15
N TYR A 62 -4.48 3.39 -1.23
CA TYR A 62 -5.71 2.58 -1.22
C TYR A 62 -5.61 1.37 -0.27
N VAL A 63 -4.43 0.76 -0.15
CA VAL A 63 -4.16 -0.31 0.86
C VAL A 63 -4.32 0.23 2.29
N GLU A 64 -3.73 1.38 2.60
CA GLU A 64 -3.81 1.98 3.92
C GLU A 64 -5.25 2.43 4.28
N ILE A 65 -6.01 2.96 3.31
CA ILE A 65 -7.45 3.22 3.47
C ILE A 65 -8.22 1.91 3.72
N ALA A 66 -7.90 0.84 2.99
CA ALA A 66 -8.54 -0.46 3.16
C ALA A 66 -8.34 -1.01 4.58
N ASN A 67 -7.13 -0.89 5.13
CA ASN A 67 -6.85 -1.27 6.52
C ASN A 67 -7.74 -0.50 7.49
N CYS A 68 -7.87 0.82 7.32
CA CYS A 68 -8.71 1.65 8.19
C CYS A 68 -10.17 1.17 8.17
N TYR A 69 -10.74 0.92 6.98
CA TYR A 69 -12.09 0.38 6.87
C TYR A 69 -12.23 -1.01 7.49
N PHE A 70 -11.22 -1.87 7.32
CA PHE A 70 -11.21 -3.20 7.92
C PHE A 70 -11.21 -3.14 9.46
N LYS A 71 -10.40 -2.25 10.05
CA LYS A 71 -10.38 -2.02 11.50
C LYS A 71 -11.67 -1.38 12.04
N LEU A 72 -12.44 -0.71 11.18
CA LEU A 72 -13.80 -0.24 11.47
C LEU A 72 -14.88 -1.30 11.20
N ASN A 73 -14.49 -2.56 10.96
CA ASN A 73 -15.38 -3.68 10.60
C ASN A 73 -16.17 -3.48 9.29
N ASN A 74 -15.80 -2.51 8.46
CA ASN A 74 -16.40 -2.31 7.15
C ASN A 74 -15.64 -3.08 6.06
N LYS A 75 -15.77 -4.41 6.11
CA LYS A 75 -15.03 -5.33 5.24
C LYS A 75 -15.34 -5.14 3.75
N THR A 76 -16.58 -4.81 3.41
CA THR A 76 -17.00 -4.54 2.02
C THR A 76 -16.20 -3.37 1.43
N VAL A 77 -16.20 -2.23 2.11
CA VAL A 77 -15.47 -1.04 1.62
C VAL A 77 -13.95 -1.24 1.68
N ALA A 78 -13.45 -2.02 2.63
CA ALA A 78 -12.05 -2.42 2.65
C ALA A 78 -11.65 -3.17 1.36
N VAL A 79 -12.41 -4.20 0.99
CA VAL A 79 -12.16 -4.97 -0.24
C VAL A 79 -12.33 -4.11 -1.48
N ASP A 80 -13.29 -3.19 -1.53
CA ASP A 80 -13.46 -2.27 -2.66
C ASP A 80 -12.22 -1.39 -2.87
N ASN A 81 -11.55 -0.97 -1.80
CA ASN A 81 -10.29 -0.22 -1.91
C ASN A 81 -9.13 -1.11 -2.40
N ILE A 82 -9.07 -2.38 -1.99
CA ILE A 82 -8.11 -3.35 -2.56
C ILE A 82 -8.39 -3.56 -4.05
N LYS A 83 -9.65 -3.73 -4.44
CA LYS A 83 -10.03 -3.84 -5.87
C LYS A 83 -9.59 -2.61 -6.66
N LYS A 84 -9.75 -1.40 -6.13
CA LYS A 84 -9.22 -0.16 -6.75
C LYS A 84 -7.70 -0.19 -6.87
N ALA A 85 -6.98 -0.66 -5.84
CA ALA A 85 -5.54 -0.81 -5.89
C ALA A 85 -5.12 -1.79 -7.01
N ILE A 86 -5.86 -2.89 -7.19
CA ILE A 86 -5.62 -3.89 -8.25
C ILE A 86 -5.89 -3.28 -9.62
N THR A 87 -7.10 -2.76 -9.85
CA THR A 87 -7.57 -2.38 -11.19
C THR A 87 -6.92 -1.11 -11.73
N ASN A 88 -6.48 -0.21 -10.85
CA ASN A 88 -6.02 1.12 -11.26
C ASN A 88 -4.54 1.36 -10.97
N TYR A 89 -3.92 0.59 -10.06
CA TYR A 89 -2.56 0.88 -9.57
C TYR A 89 -1.65 -0.36 -9.49
N GLY A 90 -2.05 -1.47 -10.14
CA GLY A 90 -1.20 -2.65 -10.28
C GLY A 90 -0.88 -3.35 -8.96
N PHE A 91 -1.84 -3.43 -8.05
CA PHE A 91 -1.75 -4.33 -6.91
C PHE A 91 -1.88 -5.79 -7.42
N SER A 92 -0.88 -6.62 -7.15
CA SER A 92 -0.78 -7.99 -7.67
C SER A 92 -1.03 -9.07 -6.62
N GLU A 93 -0.95 -10.34 -7.01
CA GLU A 93 -0.99 -11.45 -6.06
C GLU A 93 0.19 -11.38 -5.06
N GLU A 94 1.38 -11.01 -5.54
CA GLU A 94 2.57 -10.83 -4.70
C GLU A 94 2.36 -9.76 -3.62
N ASP A 95 1.60 -8.71 -3.92
CA ASP A 95 1.30 -7.67 -2.93
C ASP A 95 0.44 -8.23 -1.76
N PHE A 96 -0.38 -9.28 -1.94
CA PHE A 96 -1.05 -9.92 -0.80
C PHE A 96 -0.05 -10.62 0.15
N ILE A 97 1.11 -11.02 -0.37
CA ILE A 97 2.12 -11.78 0.39
C ILE A 97 3.16 -10.83 1.00
N TYR A 98 3.59 -9.82 0.25
CA TYR A 98 4.79 -9.04 0.56
C TYR A 98 4.53 -7.55 0.84
N ASN A 99 3.30 -7.04 0.70
CA ASN A 99 3.02 -5.64 0.97
C ASN A 99 3.02 -5.36 2.49
N GLU A 100 4.08 -4.70 2.98
CA GLU A 100 4.24 -4.35 4.40
C GLU A 100 3.16 -3.39 4.92
N ASN A 101 2.50 -2.63 4.03
CA ASN A 101 1.42 -1.73 4.41
C ASN A 101 0.09 -2.45 4.55
N LEU A 102 -0.08 -3.69 4.10
CA LEU A 102 -1.37 -4.40 4.14
C LEU A 102 -1.53 -5.18 5.46
N ASP A 103 -2.64 -4.96 6.15
CA ASP A 103 -2.97 -5.71 7.36
C ASP A 103 -3.09 -7.21 7.03
N SER A 104 -2.45 -8.06 7.84
CA SER A 104 -2.31 -9.49 7.52
C SER A 104 -3.63 -10.26 7.56
N GLU A 105 -4.61 -9.83 8.37
CA GLU A 105 -5.95 -10.42 8.38
C GLU A 105 -6.76 -9.93 7.19
N LEU A 106 -6.65 -8.63 6.86
CA LEU A 106 -7.26 -8.08 5.65
C LEU A 106 -6.68 -8.75 4.40
N SER A 107 -5.37 -9.01 4.33
CA SER A 107 -4.74 -9.68 3.19
C SER A 107 -5.39 -11.03 2.92
N LYS A 108 -5.45 -11.90 3.93
CA LYS A 108 -6.06 -13.24 3.81
C LYS A 108 -7.52 -13.15 3.40
N TYR A 109 -8.27 -12.25 4.04
CA TYR A 109 -9.69 -12.07 3.76
C TYR A 109 -9.94 -11.54 2.34
N ALA A 110 -9.24 -10.47 1.96
CA ALA A 110 -9.42 -9.83 0.67
C ALA A 110 -8.97 -10.75 -0.47
N LEU A 111 -7.85 -11.47 -0.32
CA LEU A 111 -7.41 -12.45 -1.30
C LEU A 111 -8.49 -13.52 -1.52
N ALA A 112 -9.03 -14.11 -0.45
CA ALA A 112 -10.10 -15.09 -0.57
C ALA A 112 -11.36 -14.54 -1.27
N VAL A 113 -11.65 -13.25 -1.11
CA VAL A 113 -12.80 -12.59 -1.77
C VAL A 113 -12.54 -12.28 -3.25
N VAL A 114 -11.30 -11.93 -3.62
CA VAL A 114 -10.98 -11.51 -5.00
C VAL A 114 -10.34 -12.60 -5.85
N TYR A 115 -10.02 -13.77 -5.29
CA TYR A 115 -9.19 -14.79 -5.94
C TYR A 115 -9.70 -15.19 -7.33
N GLU A 116 -10.99 -15.50 -7.45
CA GLU A 116 -11.60 -15.91 -8.73
C GLU A 116 -11.57 -14.80 -9.79
N ASP A 117 -11.61 -13.54 -9.35
CA ASP A 117 -11.66 -12.36 -10.23
C ASP A 117 -10.29 -11.70 -10.43
N LEU A 118 -9.23 -12.17 -9.77
CA LEU A 118 -7.96 -11.44 -9.65
C LEU A 118 -7.34 -11.15 -11.02
N ASP A 119 -7.27 -12.16 -11.89
CA ASP A 119 -6.79 -12.04 -13.27
C ASP A 119 -7.59 -11.01 -14.08
N SER A 120 -8.92 -11.02 -13.92
CA SER A 120 -9.81 -10.09 -14.62
C SER A 120 -9.60 -8.65 -14.15
N LEU A 121 -9.41 -8.46 -12.84
CA LEU A 121 -9.12 -7.16 -12.26
C LEU A 121 -7.75 -6.63 -12.72
N GLN A 122 -6.71 -7.47 -12.75
CA GLN A 122 -5.37 -7.07 -13.20
C GLN A 122 -5.33 -6.77 -14.70
N LYS A 123 -6.09 -7.50 -15.53
CA LYS A 123 -6.21 -7.20 -16.97
C LYS A 123 -6.73 -5.77 -17.22
N LYS A 124 -7.61 -5.24 -16.36
CA LYS A 124 -8.06 -3.84 -16.45
C LYS A 124 -6.93 -2.86 -16.25
N TYR A 125 -6.05 -3.11 -15.27
CA TYR A 125 -4.86 -2.29 -15.05
C TYR A 125 -3.92 -2.35 -16.25
N ILE A 126 -3.60 -3.55 -16.74
CA ILE A 126 -2.70 -3.74 -17.89
C ILE A 126 -3.26 -3.02 -19.13
N ALA A 127 -4.57 -3.11 -19.39
CA ALA A 127 -5.21 -2.42 -20.49
C ALA A 127 -5.10 -0.88 -20.38
N SER A 128 -5.04 -0.33 -19.16
CA SER A 128 -4.87 1.12 -18.95
C SER A 128 -3.45 1.65 -19.21
N LEU A 129 -2.47 0.75 -19.38
CA LEU A 129 -1.07 1.10 -19.67
C LEU A 129 -0.76 1.23 -21.17
N ASN A 130 -1.66 0.77 -22.04
CA ASN A 130 -1.55 0.80 -23.50
C ASN A 130 -2.32 1.97 -24.10
#